data_AF-A0A563EJU3-F1
#
_entry.id   AF-A0A563EJU3-F1
#
_cell.length_a   1.000
_cell.length_b   1.000
_cell.length_c   1.000
_cell.angle_alpha   90.00
_cell.angle_beta   90.00
_cell.angle_gamma   90.00
#
_symmetry.space_group_name_H-M   'P 1'
#
loop_
_entity.id
_entity.type
_entity.pdbx_description
1 polymer ?
#
loop_
_entity_poly.entity_id
_entity_poly.type
_entity_poly.pdbx_seq_one_letter_code
_entity_poly.pdbx_strand_id
1 'polypeptide(L)'
;MVMAGLTAMAMAVGFGPSAQAADGFYEIVNFGSGVYRFINRATGKCMDLKYGRDADGTIIHVRGGSTSAGAQIQSVHCTGFGNAAQVWSFRP
;
A
#
# COMPACT_ATOMS: atom_id res chain seq x y z
N MET A 1 -49.75 -3.73 -39.11
CA MET A 1 -48.38 -3.85 -39.65
C MET A 1 -47.44 -3.55 -38.48
N VAL A 2 -47.29 -4.52 -37.57
CA VAL A 2 -46.14 -5.44 -37.41
C VAL A 2 -44.82 -4.70 -37.12
N MET A 3 -44.36 -4.84 -35.87
CA MET A 3 -43.01 -5.22 -35.42
C MET A 3 -42.81 -4.68 -33.99
N ALA A 4 -43.07 -5.49 -32.97
CA ALA A 4 -42.09 -6.38 -32.33
C ALA A 4 -41.28 -5.62 -31.28
N GLY A 5 -41.60 -5.92 -30.01
CA GLY A 5 -40.90 -5.39 -28.85
C GLY A 5 -39.44 -5.85 -28.84
N LEU A 6 -38.57 -4.91 -28.48
CA LEU A 6 -37.21 -5.23 -28.11
C LEU A 6 -37.08 -4.96 -26.60
N THR A 7 -37.33 -5.98 -25.80
CA THR A 7 -36.94 -5.99 -24.38
C THR A 7 -35.43 -6.15 -24.36
N ALA A 8 -34.70 -5.03 -24.36
CA ALA A 8 -33.27 -5.08 -24.08
C ALA A 8 -33.09 -5.45 -22.60
N MET A 9 -32.80 -6.73 -22.33
CA MET A 9 -32.14 -7.10 -21.09
C MET A 9 -30.78 -6.41 -21.11
N ALA A 10 -30.67 -5.27 -20.43
CA ALA A 10 -29.37 -4.76 -20.04
C ALA A 10 -28.74 -5.82 -19.16
N MET A 11 -27.85 -6.62 -19.74
CA MET A 11 -26.93 -7.44 -18.98
C MET A 11 -26.20 -6.47 -18.06
N ALA A 12 -26.49 -6.55 -16.77
CA ALA A 12 -25.63 -5.98 -15.76
C ALA A 12 -24.28 -6.70 -15.93
N VAL A 13 -23.38 -6.12 -16.72
CA VAL A 13 -21.95 -6.29 -16.47
C VAL A 13 -21.75 -5.69 -15.09
N GLY A 14 -21.85 -6.56 -14.10
CA GLY A 14 -21.38 -6.27 -12.76
C GLY A 14 -19.90 -5.98 -12.89
N PHE A 15 -19.57 -4.71 -13.14
CA PHE A 15 -18.43 -4.12 -12.47
C PHE A 15 -18.80 -4.18 -10.99
N GLY A 16 -18.58 -5.35 -10.39
CA GLY A 16 -18.39 -5.44 -8.95
C GLY A 16 -17.45 -4.29 -8.60
N PRO A 17 -17.72 -3.59 -7.49
CA PRO A 17 -17.00 -2.37 -7.15
C PRO A 17 -15.52 -2.66 -7.37
N SER A 18 -14.90 -1.93 -8.32
CA SER A 18 -13.49 -2.09 -8.66
C SER A 18 -12.77 -2.18 -7.33
N ALA A 19 -12.25 -3.38 -7.02
CA ALA A 19 -11.96 -3.85 -5.66
C ALA A 19 -11.76 -2.64 -4.77
N GLN A 20 -12.75 -2.30 -3.93
CA GLN A 20 -12.75 -1.03 -3.22
C GLN A 20 -11.32 -0.83 -2.76
N ALA A 21 -10.66 0.22 -3.27
CA ALA A 21 -9.51 0.72 -2.59
C ALA A 21 -10.12 1.06 -1.24
N ALA A 22 -9.99 0.14 -0.28
CA ALA A 22 -10.23 0.45 1.10
C ALA A 22 -9.51 1.77 1.31
N ASP A 23 -10.05 2.66 2.14
CA ASP A 23 -9.29 3.80 2.59
C ASP A 23 -8.09 3.29 3.42
N GLY A 24 -7.12 2.71 2.72
CA GLY A 24 -5.94 2.06 3.23
C GLY A 24 -5.10 3.11 3.88
N PHE A 25 -4.58 2.76 5.05
CA PHE A 25 -3.69 3.63 5.81
C PHE A 25 -2.39 3.91 5.05
N TYR A 26 -2.05 3.10 4.04
CA TYR A 26 -0.83 3.19 3.26
C TYR A 26 -1.11 3.21 1.75
N GLU A 27 -0.38 4.06 1.05
CA GLU A 27 -0.26 4.10 -0.40
C GLU A 27 0.99 3.32 -0.81
N ILE A 28 0.85 2.45 -1.81
CA ILE A 28 1.97 1.73 -2.41
C ILE A 28 2.32 2.44 -3.71
N VAL A 29 3.46 3.12 -3.72
CA VAL A 29 3.95 3.85 -4.90
C VAL A 29 4.98 2.98 -5.60
N ASN A 30 4.67 2.53 -6.82
CA ASN A 30 5.65 1.91 -7.70
C ASN A 30 6.68 2.98 -8.11
N PHE A 31 7.95 2.67 -7.94
CA PHE A 31 9.05 3.57 -8.28
C PHE A 31 9.91 2.98 -9.43
N GLY A 32 9.43 1.93 -10.10
CA GLY A 32 10.15 1.25 -11.18
C GLY A 32 11.06 0.12 -10.69
N SER A 33 11.53 -0.73 -11.62
CA SER A 33 12.48 -1.82 -11.35
C SER A 33 12.11 -2.77 -10.20
N GLY A 34 10.82 -2.97 -9.96
CA GLY A 34 10.32 -3.83 -8.87
C GLY A 34 10.46 -3.22 -7.47
N VAL A 35 10.77 -1.93 -7.38
CA VAL A 35 10.95 -1.17 -6.14
C VAL A 35 9.73 -0.30 -5.86
N TYR A 36 9.30 -0.30 -4.60
CA TYR A 36 8.10 0.34 -4.11
C TYR A 36 8.36 1.10 -2.82
N ARG A 37 7.55 2.14 -2.57
CA ARG A 37 7.48 2.83 -1.27
C ARG A 37 6.10 2.66 -0.67
N PHE A 38 6.06 2.42 0.64
CA PHE A 38 4.85 2.42 1.43
C PHE A 38 4.76 3.74 2.19
N ILE A 39 3.84 4.59 1.78
CA ILE A 39 3.66 5.93 2.36
C ILE A 39 2.38 5.92 3.19
N ASN A 40 2.48 6.26 4.47
CA ASN A 40 1.30 6.42 5.30
C ASN A 40 0.50 7.63 4.81
N ARG A 41 -0.75 7.42 4.40
CA ARG A 41 -1.58 8.51 3.83
C ARG A 41 -1.97 9.57 4.85
N ALA A 42 -2.05 9.21 6.13
CA ALA A 42 -2.39 10.16 7.19
C ALA A 42 -1.21 11.09 7.54
N THR A 43 0.04 10.63 7.40
CA THR A 43 1.24 11.41 7.80
C THR A 43 2.14 11.81 6.64
N GLY A 44 1.99 11.23 5.45
CA GLY A 44 2.87 11.42 4.30
C GLY A 44 4.27 10.80 4.46
N LYS A 45 4.48 9.99 5.52
CA LYS A 45 5.79 9.44 5.87
C LYS A 45 5.96 8.00 5.37
N CYS A 46 7.18 7.65 4.98
CA CYS A 46 7.54 6.30 4.52
C CYS A 46 7.64 5.33 5.71
N MET A 47 7.24 4.06 5.53
CA MET A 47 7.64 2.99 6.45
C MET A 47 9.16 2.75 6.38
N ASP A 48 9.77 2.41 7.52
CA ASP A 48 11.22 2.24 7.65
C ASP A 48 11.60 0.94 8.37
N LEU A 49 12.76 0.41 8.04
CA LEU A 49 13.36 -0.71 8.73
C LEU A 49 14.05 -0.25 10.02
N LYS A 50 14.18 -1.17 10.98
CA LYS A 50 14.82 -0.89 12.27
C LYS A 50 16.22 -0.31 12.06
N TYR A 51 16.44 0.89 12.60
CA TYR A 51 17.69 1.64 12.50
C TYR A 51 18.16 1.94 11.06
N GLY A 52 17.26 1.93 10.07
CA GLY A 52 17.61 2.20 8.68
C GLY A 52 18.55 1.15 8.07
N ARG A 53 18.50 -0.10 8.56
CA ARG A 53 19.32 -1.20 8.04
C ARG A 53 18.57 -1.97 6.95
N ASP A 54 19.28 -2.29 5.88
CA ASP A 54 18.77 -2.95 4.67
C ASP A 54 19.21 -4.43 4.56
N ALA A 55 19.65 -5.03 5.66
CA ALA A 55 20.04 -6.43 5.70
C ALA A 55 18.83 -7.37 5.80
N ASP A 56 18.92 -8.55 5.17
CA ASP A 56 17.93 -9.61 5.31
C ASP A 56 17.64 -9.92 6.80
N GLY A 57 16.36 -10.10 7.13
CA GLY A 57 15.90 -10.31 8.50
C GLY A 57 15.77 -9.03 9.33
N THR A 58 16.08 -7.84 8.79
CA THR A 58 15.76 -6.58 9.46
C THR A 58 14.25 -6.40 9.54
N ILE A 59 13.72 -6.22 10.75
CA ILE A 59 12.29 -6.04 10.98
C ILE A 59 11.84 -4.60 10.72
N ILE A 60 10.57 -4.46 10.33
CA ILE A 60 9.84 -3.19 10.52
C ILE A 60 9.76 -2.94 12.02
N HIS A 61 10.18 -1.76 12.45
CA HIS A 61 10.33 -1.47 13.86
C HIS A 61 9.12 -0.74 14.43
N VAL A 62 8.75 -1.15 15.64
CA VAL A 62 7.93 -0.38 16.57
C VAL A 62 8.88 0.34 17.50
N ARG A 63 8.76 1.66 17.62
CA ARG A 63 9.60 2.43 18.53
C ARG A 63 9.22 2.09 19.98
N GLY A 64 10.16 1.51 20.74
CA GLY A 64 9.98 1.17 22.16
C GLY A 64 9.45 -0.23 22.47
N GLY A 65 9.12 -1.04 21.45
CA GLY A 65 8.50 -2.37 21.64
C GLY A 65 7.01 -2.29 22.02
N SER A 66 6.30 -3.42 21.95
CA SER A 66 4.86 -3.49 22.28
C SER A 66 4.67 -3.49 23.80
N THR A 67 3.88 -2.53 24.31
CA THR A 67 3.42 -2.50 25.71
C THR A 67 1.91 -2.69 25.78
N SER A 68 1.32 -2.71 26.99
CA SER A 68 -0.14 -2.69 27.17
C SER A 68 -0.82 -1.45 26.57
N ALA A 69 -0.08 -0.37 26.29
CA ALA A 69 -0.57 0.84 25.62
C ALA A 69 -0.51 0.75 24.08
N GLY A 70 -0.10 -0.41 23.53
CA GLY A 70 0.11 -0.60 22.10
C GLY A 70 1.51 -0.23 21.65
N ALA A 71 1.67 -0.16 20.33
CA ALA A 71 2.94 -0.06 19.63
C ALA A 71 2.82 1.03 18.55
N GLN A 72 3.75 1.98 18.52
CA GLN A 72 3.84 2.95 17.43
C GLN A 72 4.83 2.44 16.37
N ILE A 73 4.31 2.11 15.18
CA ILE A 73 5.14 1.88 13.99
C ILE A 73 5.76 3.22 13.60
N GLN A 74 7.08 3.24 13.40
CA GLN A 74 7.76 4.45 12.98
C GLN A 74 7.56 4.67 11.48
N SER A 75 6.91 5.77 11.13
CA SER A 75 6.94 6.33 9.78
C SER A 75 7.88 7.54 9.78
N VAL A 76 8.79 7.58 8.81
CA VAL A 76 9.89 8.57 8.74
C VAL A 76 9.78 9.45 7.50
N HIS A 77 10.52 10.55 7.51
CA HIS A 77 10.68 11.37 6.31
C HIS A 77 11.31 10.52 5.19
N CYS A 78 10.69 10.57 4.01
CA CYS A 78 11.20 9.88 2.84
C CYS A 78 12.46 10.60 2.33
N THR A 79 13.60 9.91 2.33
CA THR A 79 14.93 10.49 2.01
C THR A 79 15.37 10.28 0.56
N GLY A 80 14.49 9.77 -0.31
CA GLY A 80 14.82 9.40 -1.69
C GLY A 80 15.50 8.02 -1.78
N PHE A 81 16.14 7.72 -2.92
CA PHE A 81 16.70 6.38 -3.21
C PHE A 81 17.98 6.02 -2.48
N GLY A 82 18.69 7.00 -1.91
CA GLY A 82 19.96 6.73 -1.22
C GLY A 82 19.79 5.89 0.05
N ASN A 83 18.55 5.67 0.49
CA ASN A 83 18.22 4.91 1.68
C ASN A 83 17.42 3.64 1.31
N ALA A 84 18.15 2.53 1.15
CA ALA A 84 17.56 1.24 0.82
C ALA A 84 16.57 0.72 1.89
N ALA A 85 16.68 1.18 3.15
CA ALA A 85 15.77 0.78 4.22
C ALA A 85 14.33 1.33 4.07
N GLN A 86 14.13 2.31 3.19
CA GLN A 86 12.81 2.90 2.89
C GLN A 86 12.19 2.34 1.59
N VAL A 87 12.87 1.38 0.95
CA VAL A 87 12.53 0.82 -0.36
C VAL A 87 12.21 -0.67 -0.22
N TRP A 88 11.13 -1.10 -0.88
CA TRP A 88 10.62 -2.47 -0.78
C TRP A 88 10.50 -3.12 -2.16
N SER A 89 10.85 -4.39 -2.26
CA SER A 89 10.62 -5.20 -3.45
C SER A 89 9.66 -6.34 -3.16
N PHE A 90 8.72 -6.60 -4.07
CA PHE A 90 7.95 -7.85 -4.02
C PHE A 90 8.77 -8.95 -4.68
N ARG A 91 8.89 -10.10 -4.00
CA ARG A 91 9.38 -11.32 -4.65
C ARG A 91 8.18 -12.09 -5.20
N PRO A 92 8.27 -12.65 -6.43
CA PRO A 92 7.24 -13.53 -6.99
C PRO A 92 6.91 -14.70 -6.07
#